data_AF-A0A836CI50-F1
#
_entry.id   AF-A0A836CI50-F1
#
_cell.length_a   1.000
_cell.length_b   1.000
_cell.length_c   1.000
_cell.angle_alpha   90.00
_cell.angle_beta   90.00
_cell.angle_gamma   90.00
#
_symmetry.space_group_name_H-M   'P 1'
#
loop_
_entity.id
_entity.type
_entity.pdbx_description
1 polymer ?
#
loop_
_entity_poly.entity_id
_entity_poly.type
_entity_poly.pdbx_seq_one_letter_code
_entity_poly.pdbx_strand_id
1 'polypeptide(L)'
;MSTLSDVDASPYLEFLNEKAVAANPPRRLSTLLQLLQFKGMAPCDPADRKGLNPFFIPMATDVDGTKVGLLRWPTAPEHLAMPLVRSNSGSSPSSGLQLLATDVDHYIKRIAAEEDFKGSPMAREVIALANNGLWDSQEPYVAGSVKKLGYGVERYQMLKVAPFPDIYKWLVDAHLAKGDQISALATAEKFNEVFLGWGHPYAFYAQVLAGMTGRDAEAKDAAKVSLRCPCWTITRDAAELEAVCRIAGYSDMGEVKQLYQRLAEDPQHGKKTEGKAPAQIALDRAAHMMDAVIFGYQDWDSVRAGLADMYQEAGMPELADFVKL
;
A
#
# COMPACT_ATOMS: atom_id res chain seq x y z
N MET A 1 -10.03 10.90 -31.75
CA MET A 1 -8.92 10.11 -31.15
C MET A 1 -8.45 10.90 -29.95
N SER A 2 -8.67 10.40 -28.73
CA SER A 2 -8.15 11.05 -27.52
C SER A 2 -6.67 10.74 -27.44
N THR A 3 -5.82 11.76 -27.64
CA THR A 3 -4.38 11.62 -27.44
C THR A 3 -4.09 11.59 -25.95
N LEU A 4 -3.14 10.75 -25.52
CA LEU A 4 -2.60 10.82 -24.16
C LEU A 4 -1.96 12.22 -24.00
N SER A 5 -2.51 13.03 -23.09
CA SER A 5 -1.98 14.36 -22.80
C SER A 5 -0.72 14.23 -21.96
N ASP A 6 0.32 14.97 -22.33
CA ASP A 6 1.51 15.06 -21.51
C ASP A 6 1.18 15.71 -20.16
N VAL A 7 1.75 15.17 -19.09
CA VAL A 7 1.56 15.68 -17.72
C VAL A 7 2.93 16.12 -17.20
N ASP A 8 3.02 17.39 -16.81
CA ASP A 8 4.22 17.94 -16.20
C ASP A 8 4.47 17.29 -14.85
N ALA A 9 5.54 16.50 -14.77
CA ALA A 9 5.96 15.80 -13.57
C ALA A 9 6.90 16.64 -12.69
N SER A 10 7.30 17.84 -13.12
CA SER A 10 8.28 18.68 -12.41
C SER A 10 7.86 19.01 -10.97
N PRO A 11 6.59 19.40 -10.68
CA PRO A 11 6.16 19.67 -9.31
C PRO A 11 6.24 18.43 -8.40
N TYR A 12 6.02 17.24 -8.96
CA TYR A 12 6.10 15.97 -8.22
C TYR A 12 7.53 15.60 -7.91
N LEU A 13 8.45 15.80 -8.86
CA LEU A 13 9.88 15.57 -8.66
C LEU A 13 10.47 16.54 -7.65
N GLU A 14 10.12 17.83 -7.75
CA GLU A 14 10.52 18.84 -6.77
C GLU A 14 10.03 18.48 -5.37
N PHE A 15 8.75 18.12 -5.22
CA PHE A 15 8.21 17.68 -3.94
C PHE A 15 8.96 16.45 -3.39
N LEU A 16 9.21 15.44 -4.22
CA LEU A 16 9.90 14.23 -3.77
C LEU A 16 11.35 14.47 -3.34
N ASN A 17 12.06 15.36 -4.05
CA ASN A 17 13.47 15.64 -3.77
C ASN A 17 13.63 16.62 -2.60
N GLU A 18 12.82 17.68 -2.54
CA GLU A 18 13.03 18.80 -1.62
C GLU A 18 12.17 18.73 -0.36
N LYS A 19 10.96 18.14 -0.44
CA LYS A 19 10.01 18.09 0.68
C LYS A 19 9.95 16.72 1.31
N ALA A 20 9.78 15.70 0.47
CA ALA A 20 9.76 14.32 0.92
C ALA A 20 11.15 13.77 1.17
N VAL A 21 12.21 14.31 0.55
CA VAL A 21 13.58 13.77 0.63
C VAL A 21 13.56 12.25 0.44
N ALA A 22 12.96 11.81 -0.67
CA ALA A 22 12.85 10.41 -1.02
C ALA A 22 14.24 9.88 -1.43
N ALA A 23 14.67 8.78 -0.81
CA ALA A 23 15.98 8.18 -1.11
C ALA A 23 16.07 7.66 -2.56
N ASN A 24 14.96 7.14 -3.10
CA ASN A 24 14.90 6.58 -4.45
C ASN A 24 13.57 6.95 -5.13
N PRO A 25 13.42 8.20 -5.59
CA PRO A 25 12.19 8.66 -6.24
C PRO A 25 12.00 7.95 -7.59
N PRO A 26 10.77 7.59 -7.97
CA PRO A 26 10.51 6.98 -9.27
C PRO A 26 10.91 7.92 -10.41
N ARG A 27 11.58 7.39 -11.44
CA ARG A 27 12.06 8.20 -12.57
C ARG A 27 11.00 8.45 -13.64
N ARG A 28 9.98 7.59 -13.71
CA ARG A 28 8.96 7.58 -14.77
C ARG A 28 7.62 8.13 -14.29
N LEU A 29 7.66 9.19 -13.46
CA LEU A 29 6.47 9.83 -12.90
C LEU A 29 5.55 10.42 -13.96
N SER A 30 6.09 11.09 -14.99
CA SER A 30 5.26 11.60 -16.08
C SER A 30 4.49 10.46 -16.77
N THR A 31 5.17 9.34 -17.07
CA THR A 31 4.52 8.13 -17.60
C THR A 31 3.41 7.60 -16.68
N LEU A 32 3.68 7.52 -15.38
CA LEU A 32 2.68 7.10 -14.39
C LEU A 32 1.46 8.05 -14.40
N LEU A 33 1.67 9.35 -14.33
CA LEU A 33 0.59 10.35 -14.30
C LEU A 33 -0.26 10.32 -15.56
N GLN A 34 0.36 10.20 -16.74
CA GLN A 34 -0.35 10.03 -18.01
C GLN A 34 -1.19 8.74 -18.03
N LEU A 35 -0.68 7.64 -17.48
CA LEU A 35 -1.43 6.38 -17.40
C LEU A 35 -2.55 6.42 -16.35
N LEU A 36 -2.37 7.12 -15.23
CA LEU A 36 -3.44 7.36 -14.26
C LEU A 36 -4.55 8.23 -14.87
N GLN A 37 -4.17 9.24 -15.64
CA GLN A 37 -5.11 10.07 -16.40
C GLN A 37 -5.85 9.28 -17.48
N PHE A 38 -5.15 8.42 -18.20
CA PHE A 38 -5.77 7.47 -19.12
C PHE A 38 -6.80 6.56 -18.43
N LYS A 39 -6.55 6.16 -17.17
CA LYS A 39 -7.49 5.40 -16.35
C LYS A 39 -8.63 6.24 -15.76
N GLY A 40 -8.75 7.52 -16.13
CA GLY A 40 -9.83 8.40 -15.73
C GLY A 40 -9.57 9.22 -14.45
N MET A 41 -8.35 9.15 -13.89
CA MET A 41 -8.00 9.90 -12.68
C MET A 41 -7.48 11.30 -13.01
N ALA A 42 -7.75 12.30 -12.18
CA ALA A 42 -7.20 13.64 -12.33
C ALA A 42 -5.87 13.77 -11.56
N PRO A 43 -4.76 14.22 -12.17
CA PRO A 43 -3.55 14.58 -11.42
C PRO A 43 -3.88 15.58 -10.30
N CYS A 44 -3.25 15.44 -9.14
CA CYS A 44 -3.43 16.34 -8.00
C CYS A 44 -2.10 16.81 -7.42
N ASP A 45 -2.14 17.89 -6.64
CA ASP A 45 -0.95 18.45 -5.99
C ASP A 45 -0.36 17.45 -4.96
N PRO A 46 0.94 17.08 -5.06
CA PRO A 46 1.59 16.20 -4.09
C PRO A 46 1.64 16.78 -2.67
N ALA A 47 1.44 18.10 -2.50
CA ALA A 47 1.35 18.76 -1.20
C ALA A 47 -0.07 18.74 -0.60
N ASP A 48 -1.11 18.35 -1.36
CA ASP A 48 -2.51 18.23 -0.84
C ASP A 48 -2.67 16.96 0.02
N ARG A 49 -2.09 17.01 1.22
CA ARG A 49 -1.96 15.85 2.13
C ARG A 49 -2.89 15.93 3.33
N LYS A 50 -3.85 16.85 3.31
CA LYS A 50 -4.81 17.06 4.39
C LYS A 50 -5.67 15.81 4.61
N GLY A 51 -5.75 15.35 5.85
CA GLY A 51 -6.51 14.18 6.25
C GLY A 51 -5.98 12.85 5.69
N LEU A 52 -4.81 12.86 5.04
CA LEU A 52 -4.16 11.66 4.50
C LEU A 52 -3.13 11.12 5.48
N ASN A 53 -2.82 9.83 5.34
CA ASN A 53 -1.73 9.21 6.08
C ASN A 53 -0.43 10.05 5.93
N PRO A 54 0.31 10.34 7.02
CA PRO A 54 1.51 11.20 6.99
C PRO A 54 2.67 10.71 6.12
N PHE A 55 2.58 9.53 5.52
CA PHE A 55 3.58 9.00 4.59
C PHE A 55 3.08 8.87 3.14
N PHE A 56 1.81 9.19 2.91
CA PHE A 56 1.22 9.18 1.58
C PHE A 56 1.49 10.49 0.84
N ILE A 57 1.91 10.36 -0.42
CA ILE A 57 2.14 11.47 -1.34
C ILE A 57 1.18 11.28 -2.53
N PRO A 58 0.09 12.05 -2.60
CA PRO A 58 -0.92 11.88 -3.62
C PRO A 58 -0.38 12.25 -5.01
N MET A 59 -0.81 11.51 -6.03
CA MET A 59 -0.42 11.71 -7.43
C MET A 59 -1.63 12.00 -8.31
N ALA A 60 -2.71 11.24 -8.13
CA ALA A 60 -3.96 11.43 -8.84
C ALA A 60 -5.17 11.11 -7.95
N THR A 61 -6.31 11.72 -8.24
CA THR A 61 -7.59 11.54 -7.55
C THR A 61 -8.62 10.99 -8.53
N ASP A 62 -9.37 9.98 -8.10
CA ASP A 62 -10.49 9.39 -8.83
C ASP A 62 -11.80 10.15 -8.56
N VAL A 63 -12.85 9.89 -9.34
CA VAL A 63 -14.14 10.59 -9.27
C VAL A 63 -14.86 10.41 -7.92
N ASP A 64 -14.61 9.30 -7.22
CA ASP A 64 -15.16 8.99 -5.90
C ASP A 64 -14.34 9.63 -4.77
N GLY A 65 -13.30 10.40 -5.10
CA GLY A 65 -12.39 11.03 -4.16
C GLY A 65 -11.23 10.12 -3.73
N THR A 66 -11.17 8.85 -4.16
CA THR A 66 -10.04 7.95 -3.90
C THR A 66 -8.75 8.51 -4.50
N LYS A 67 -7.66 8.49 -3.75
CA LYS A 67 -6.35 8.96 -4.21
C LYS A 67 -5.41 7.79 -4.48
N VAL A 68 -4.64 7.88 -5.56
CA VAL A 68 -3.49 7.01 -5.83
C VAL A 68 -2.23 7.85 -5.72
N GLY A 69 -1.21 7.28 -5.09
CA GLY A 69 0.00 8.01 -4.77
C GLY A 69 1.15 7.11 -4.32
N LEU A 70 2.27 7.74 -4.04
CA LEU A 70 3.46 7.05 -3.52
C LEU A 70 3.41 6.97 -2.01
N LEU A 71 3.99 5.91 -1.47
CA LEU A 71 4.21 5.79 -0.03
C LEU A 71 5.69 5.98 0.27
N ARG A 72 6.03 7.05 1.00
CA ARG A 72 7.36 7.22 1.58
C ARG A 72 7.42 6.42 2.88
N TRP A 73 7.71 5.14 2.79
CA TRP A 73 7.77 4.28 3.97
C TRP A 73 8.79 4.82 5.00
N PRO A 74 8.42 4.96 6.29
CA PRO A 74 9.21 5.69 7.28
C PRO A 74 10.67 5.24 7.39
N THR A 75 10.90 3.93 7.32
CA THR A 75 12.21 3.29 7.53
C THR A 75 12.61 2.41 6.36
N ALA A 76 12.12 2.71 5.14
CA ALA A 76 12.52 1.93 3.97
C ALA A 76 14.03 2.08 3.70
N PRO A 77 14.75 0.96 3.49
CA PRO A 77 16.10 1.00 2.95
C PRO A 77 16.15 1.75 1.61
N GLU A 78 17.23 2.49 1.36
CA GLU A 78 17.41 3.33 0.16
C GLU A 78 17.27 2.56 -1.17
N HIS A 79 17.59 1.26 -1.17
CA HIS A 79 17.51 0.42 -2.37
C HIS A 79 16.08 -0.05 -2.69
N LEU A 80 15.11 0.11 -1.78
CA LEU A 80 13.73 -0.26 -2.06
C LEU A 80 13.04 0.84 -2.86
N ALA A 81 12.30 0.43 -3.90
CA ALA A 81 11.45 1.32 -4.66
C ALA A 81 10.31 1.86 -3.79
N MET A 82 9.85 3.07 -4.08
CA MET A 82 8.65 3.62 -3.44
C MET A 82 7.41 2.89 -3.95
N PRO A 83 6.62 2.23 -3.08
CA PRO A 83 5.42 1.54 -3.50
C PRO A 83 4.32 2.52 -3.93
N LEU A 84 3.55 2.08 -4.93
CA LEU A 84 2.32 2.74 -5.35
C LEU A 84 1.16 2.22 -4.51
N VAL A 85 0.43 3.13 -3.89
CA VAL A 85 -0.67 2.79 -2.98
C VAL A 85 -1.91 3.60 -3.30
N ARG A 86 -3.05 3.12 -2.81
CA ARG A 86 -4.34 3.78 -2.87
C ARG A 86 -4.78 4.15 -1.46
N SER A 87 -5.35 5.34 -1.31
CA SER A 87 -6.01 5.82 -0.10
C SER A 87 -7.46 6.18 -0.44
N ASN A 88 -8.41 5.59 0.30
CA ASN A 88 -9.82 5.94 0.15
C ASN A 88 -10.08 7.21 0.98
N SER A 89 -9.92 8.39 0.37
CA SER A 89 -10.24 9.68 1.01
C SER A 89 -11.76 9.90 1.05
N GLY A 90 -12.44 9.08 1.87
CA GLY A 90 -13.87 9.13 2.09
C GLY A 90 -14.19 9.14 3.58
N SER A 91 -13.84 10.22 4.29
CA SER A 91 -14.36 10.60 5.62
C SER A 91 -14.15 9.67 6.84
N SER A 92 -13.63 8.45 6.69
CA SER A 92 -13.40 7.54 7.81
C SER A 92 -11.91 7.33 8.09
N PRO A 93 -11.41 7.64 9.29
CA PRO A 93 -10.02 7.38 9.69
C PRO A 93 -9.66 5.88 9.71
N SER A 94 -10.67 5.00 9.64
CA SER A 94 -10.50 3.53 9.55
C SER A 94 -10.19 3.00 8.15
N SER A 95 -9.85 3.88 7.20
CA SER A 95 -9.42 3.49 5.85
C SER A 95 -7.90 3.53 5.78
N GLY A 96 -7.27 2.36 5.70
CA GLY A 96 -5.83 2.24 5.53
C GLY A 96 -5.35 2.56 4.10
N LEU A 97 -4.08 2.29 3.86
CA LEU A 97 -3.47 2.31 2.53
C LEU A 97 -3.56 0.91 1.92
N GLN A 98 -3.93 0.85 0.64
CA GLN A 98 -3.93 -0.38 -0.15
C GLN A 98 -2.71 -0.38 -1.08
N LEU A 99 -1.86 -1.40 -0.99
CA LEU A 99 -0.77 -1.59 -1.93
C LEU A 99 -1.31 -1.95 -3.32
N LEU A 100 -0.91 -1.18 -4.34
CA LEU A 100 -1.22 -1.47 -5.75
C LEU A 100 -0.03 -2.14 -6.45
N ALA A 101 1.18 -1.66 -6.18
CA ALA A 101 2.42 -2.23 -6.69
C ALA A 101 3.57 -1.86 -5.77
N THR A 102 4.57 -2.73 -5.65
CA THR A 102 5.81 -2.43 -4.92
C THR A 102 6.72 -1.44 -5.64
N ASP A 103 6.45 -1.20 -6.92
CA ASP A 103 7.27 -0.38 -7.79
C ASP A 103 6.41 0.24 -8.91
N VAL A 104 6.75 1.47 -9.31
CA VAL A 104 5.99 2.23 -10.31
C VAL A 104 6.14 1.64 -11.72
N ASP A 105 7.33 1.17 -12.10
CA ASP A 105 7.56 0.58 -13.41
C ASP A 105 6.82 -0.75 -13.57
N HIS A 106 6.73 -1.54 -12.50
CA HIS A 106 5.87 -2.72 -12.48
C HIS A 106 4.40 -2.36 -12.75
N TYR A 107 3.89 -1.29 -12.11
CA TYR A 107 2.51 -0.84 -12.35
C TYR A 107 2.30 -0.30 -13.78
N ILE A 108 3.27 0.43 -14.33
CA ILE A 108 3.26 0.90 -15.73
C ILE A 108 3.19 -0.28 -16.70
N LYS A 109 4.07 -1.28 -16.54
CA LYS A 109 4.11 -2.48 -17.38
C LYS A 109 2.84 -3.33 -17.24
N ARG A 110 2.25 -3.35 -16.04
CA ARG A 110 0.96 -3.99 -15.77
C ARG A 110 -0.16 -3.37 -16.62
N ILE A 111 -0.28 -2.04 -16.67
CA ILE A 111 -1.31 -1.36 -17.47
C ILE A 111 -1.16 -1.70 -18.96
N ALA A 112 0.08 -1.73 -19.48
CA ALA A 112 0.32 -2.13 -20.87
C ALA A 112 -0.15 -3.56 -21.17
N ALA A 113 0.13 -4.51 -20.27
CA ALA A 113 -0.33 -5.89 -20.42
C ALA A 113 -1.87 -6.00 -20.38
N GLU A 114 -2.54 -5.23 -19.52
CA GLU A 114 -4.00 -5.19 -19.42
C GLU A 114 -4.64 -4.65 -20.70
N GLU A 115 -4.16 -3.52 -21.21
CA GLU A 115 -4.75 -2.90 -22.41
C GLU A 115 -4.49 -3.71 -23.69
N ASP A 116 -3.31 -4.32 -23.80
CA ASP A 116 -2.98 -5.25 -24.89
C ASP A 116 -3.89 -6.50 -24.85
N PHE A 117 -4.10 -7.07 -23.67
CA PHE A 117 -4.94 -8.25 -23.53
C PHE A 117 -6.41 -7.96 -23.84
N LYS A 118 -6.95 -6.83 -23.37
CA LYS A 118 -8.31 -6.37 -23.67
C LYS A 118 -8.53 -6.06 -25.15
N GLY A 119 -7.46 -5.81 -25.92
CA GLY A 119 -7.56 -5.33 -27.29
C GLY A 119 -8.11 -3.90 -27.36
N SER A 120 -7.75 -3.07 -26.38
CA SER A 120 -8.19 -1.68 -26.29
C SER A 120 -7.79 -0.89 -27.55
N PRO A 121 -8.64 0.03 -28.06
CA PRO A 121 -8.26 0.89 -29.18
C PRO A 121 -7.00 1.73 -28.93
N MET A 122 -6.65 1.96 -27.66
CA MET A 122 -5.47 2.72 -27.23
C MET A 122 -4.29 1.82 -26.80
N ALA A 123 -4.38 0.50 -27.02
CA ALA A 123 -3.34 -0.43 -26.58
C ALA A 123 -1.97 -0.07 -27.17
N ARG A 124 -1.91 0.35 -28.44
CA ARG A 124 -0.64 0.70 -29.10
C ARG A 124 0.02 1.91 -28.44
N GLU A 125 -0.76 2.95 -28.15
CA GLU A 125 -0.33 4.19 -27.52
C GLU A 125 0.10 3.95 -26.07
N VAL A 126 -0.69 3.16 -25.32
CA VAL A 126 -0.36 2.77 -23.95
C VAL A 126 0.93 1.94 -23.89
N ILE A 127 1.13 0.99 -24.80
CA ILE A 127 2.37 0.20 -24.87
C ILE A 127 3.57 1.09 -25.21
N ALA A 128 3.41 2.01 -26.18
CA ALA A 128 4.47 2.94 -26.54
C ALA A 128 4.86 3.84 -25.36
N LEU A 129 3.86 4.38 -24.64
CA LEU A 129 4.08 5.18 -23.44
C LEU A 129 4.75 4.35 -22.33
N ALA A 130 4.27 3.13 -22.08
CA ALA A 130 4.81 2.23 -21.07
C ALA A 130 6.22 1.73 -21.37
N ASN A 131 6.68 1.81 -22.61
CA ASN A 131 8.06 1.51 -23.00
C ASN A 131 8.96 2.76 -23.10
N ASN A 132 8.40 3.96 -22.98
CA ASN A 132 9.17 5.20 -23.05
C ASN A 132 9.98 5.42 -21.75
N GLY A 133 11.25 5.80 -21.87
CA GLY A 133 12.12 6.12 -20.75
C GLY A 133 12.60 4.92 -19.92
N LEU A 134 12.48 3.70 -20.45
CA LEU A 134 13.05 2.49 -19.82
C LEU A 134 14.58 2.57 -19.74
N TRP A 135 15.15 1.89 -18.75
CA TRP A 135 16.60 1.77 -18.61
C TRP A 135 17.14 0.66 -19.51
N ASP A 136 18.44 0.68 -19.82
CA ASP A 136 19.08 -0.35 -20.66
C ASP A 136 18.90 -1.78 -20.13
N SER A 137 18.69 -1.95 -18.82
CA SER A 137 18.46 -3.23 -18.16
C SER A 137 16.99 -3.66 -18.10
N GLN A 138 16.04 -2.80 -18.45
CA GLN A 138 14.61 -3.09 -18.37
C GLN A 138 14.08 -3.62 -19.70
N GLU A 139 13.47 -4.80 -19.67
CA GLU A 139 12.84 -5.36 -20.87
C GLU A 139 11.52 -4.66 -21.19
N PRO A 140 11.36 -4.13 -22.43
CA PRO A 140 10.12 -3.51 -22.85
C PRO A 140 8.97 -4.52 -22.88
N TYR A 141 7.75 -4.04 -22.69
CA TYR A 141 6.55 -4.81 -22.98
C TYR A 141 6.41 -5.03 -24.50
N VAL A 142 6.23 -6.27 -24.93
CA VAL A 142 6.04 -6.61 -26.34
C VAL A 142 4.55 -6.91 -26.59
N ALA A 143 3.94 -6.21 -27.53
CA ALA A 143 2.55 -6.42 -27.92
C ALA A 143 2.28 -7.90 -28.29
N GLY A 144 1.14 -8.42 -27.84
CA GLY A 144 0.75 -9.83 -28.00
C GLY A 144 1.39 -10.78 -26.99
N SER A 145 2.23 -10.31 -26.05
CA SER A 145 2.93 -11.19 -25.10
C SER A 145 1.98 -11.97 -24.19
N VAL A 146 0.89 -11.35 -23.73
CA VAL A 146 -0.11 -12.04 -22.91
C VAL A 146 -0.78 -13.18 -23.69
N LYS A 147 -1.18 -12.92 -24.94
CA LYS A 147 -1.78 -13.93 -25.83
C LYS A 147 -0.80 -15.06 -26.16
N LYS A 148 0.48 -14.73 -26.40
CA LYS A 148 1.54 -15.71 -26.66
C LYS A 148 1.76 -16.64 -25.46
N LEU A 149 1.64 -16.12 -24.23
CA LEU A 149 1.73 -16.95 -23.03
C LEU A 149 0.53 -17.90 -22.89
N GLY A 150 -0.68 -17.49 -23.30
CA GLY A 150 -1.86 -18.35 -23.39
C GLY A 150 -2.59 -18.64 -22.07
N TYR A 151 -2.17 -18.02 -20.97
CA TYR A 151 -2.63 -18.34 -19.61
C TYR A 151 -3.52 -17.28 -18.93
N GLY A 152 -3.84 -16.20 -19.65
CA GLY A 152 -4.56 -15.03 -19.12
C GLY A 152 -3.62 -13.92 -18.63
N VAL A 153 -4.18 -12.73 -18.40
CA VAL A 153 -3.40 -11.53 -18.04
C VAL A 153 -2.86 -11.61 -16.61
N GLU A 154 -3.62 -12.17 -15.68
CA GLU A 154 -3.25 -12.32 -14.27
C GLU A 154 -2.01 -13.21 -14.13
N ARG A 155 -2.00 -14.35 -14.83
CA ARG A 155 -0.82 -15.24 -14.86
C ARG A 155 0.35 -14.64 -15.61
N TYR A 156 0.11 -13.87 -16.67
CA TYR A 156 1.19 -13.13 -17.34
C TYR A 156 1.84 -12.13 -16.39
N GLN A 157 1.04 -11.33 -15.69
CA GLN A 157 1.53 -10.33 -14.75
C GLN A 157 2.37 -10.99 -13.63
N MET A 158 1.86 -12.06 -13.03
CA MET A 158 2.58 -12.82 -11.98
C MET A 158 3.92 -13.39 -12.47
N LEU A 159 3.97 -13.92 -13.70
CA LEU A 159 5.15 -14.63 -14.22
C LEU A 159 6.16 -13.73 -14.95
N LYS A 160 5.73 -12.60 -15.51
CA LYS A 160 6.49 -11.79 -16.47
C LYS A 160 6.54 -10.30 -16.15
N VAL A 161 5.79 -9.85 -15.15
CA VAL A 161 5.79 -8.45 -14.71
C VAL A 161 6.30 -8.35 -13.29
N ALA A 162 5.45 -8.69 -12.31
CA ALA A 162 5.75 -8.56 -10.88
C ALA A 162 4.67 -9.26 -10.04
N PRO A 163 4.92 -9.51 -8.75
CA PRO A 163 3.85 -9.84 -7.82
C PRO A 163 2.93 -8.64 -7.58
N PHE A 164 1.61 -8.85 -7.63
CA PHE A 164 0.60 -7.84 -7.32
C PHE A 164 -0.40 -8.37 -6.28
N PRO A 165 -0.76 -7.58 -5.24
CA PRO A 165 -1.60 -8.07 -4.15
C PRO A 165 -2.96 -8.64 -4.59
N ASP A 166 -3.61 -7.99 -5.54
CA ASP A 166 -4.92 -8.41 -6.06
C ASP A 166 -4.84 -9.69 -6.90
N ILE A 167 -3.72 -9.97 -7.58
CA ILE A 167 -3.51 -11.22 -8.32
C ILE A 167 -3.38 -12.41 -7.36
N TYR A 168 -2.72 -12.24 -6.21
CA TYR A 168 -2.65 -13.28 -5.20
C TYR A 168 -4.04 -13.62 -4.67
N LYS A 169 -4.86 -12.61 -4.38
CA LYS A 169 -6.26 -12.81 -3.96
C LYS A 169 -7.06 -13.54 -5.03
N TRP A 170 -6.97 -13.08 -6.29
CA TRP A 170 -7.62 -13.74 -7.42
C TRP A 170 -7.20 -15.21 -7.57
N LEU A 171 -5.91 -15.51 -7.38
CA LEU A 171 -5.41 -16.88 -7.50
C LEU A 171 -5.92 -17.78 -6.37
N VAL A 172 -5.97 -17.26 -5.14
CA VAL A 172 -6.59 -17.95 -3.99
C VAL A 172 -8.06 -18.26 -4.30
N ASP A 173 -8.83 -17.26 -4.72
CA ASP A 173 -10.25 -17.43 -5.08
C ASP A 173 -10.43 -18.45 -6.21
N ALA A 174 -9.54 -18.45 -7.21
CA ALA A 174 -9.56 -19.39 -8.32
C ALA A 174 -9.25 -20.84 -7.88
N HIS A 175 -8.44 -21.05 -6.85
CA HIS A 175 -8.20 -22.37 -6.25
C HIS A 175 -9.40 -22.80 -5.40
N LEU A 176 -9.95 -21.91 -4.57
CA LEU A 176 -11.14 -22.18 -3.77
C LEU A 176 -12.35 -22.56 -4.64
N ALA A 177 -12.56 -21.86 -5.75
CA ALA A 177 -13.64 -22.15 -6.70
C ALA A 177 -13.54 -23.56 -7.32
N LYS A 178 -12.35 -24.18 -7.31
CA LYS A 178 -12.13 -25.56 -7.77
C LYS A 178 -12.17 -26.59 -6.64
N GLY A 179 -12.43 -26.16 -5.41
CA GLY A 179 -12.32 -27.00 -4.21
C GLY A 179 -10.87 -27.33 -3.81
N ASP A 180 -9.88 -26.66 -4.39
CA ASP A 180 -8.46 -26.90 -4.11
C ASP A 180 -7.99 -26.04 -2.93
N GLN A 181 -8.39 -26.45 -1.72
CA GLN A 181 -8.04 -25.73 -0.50
C GLN A 181 -6.53 -25.71 -0.22
N ILE A 182 -5.81 -26.76 -0.60
CA ILE A 182 -4.36 -26.86 -0.35
C ILE A 182 -3.62 -25.78 -1.14
N SER A 183 -3.88 -25.67 -2.44
CA SER A 183 -3.25 -24.62 -3.25
C SER A 183 -3.72 -23.22 -2.87
N ALA A 184 -4.98 -23.07 -2.42
CA ALA A 184 -5.49 -21.80 -1.91
C ALA A 184 -4.71 -21.34 -0.67
N LEU A 185 -4.53 -22.22 0.33
CA LEU A 185 -3.75 -21.91 1.53
C LEU A 185 -2.28 -21.65 1.20
N ALA A 186 -1.64 -22.49 0.39
CA ALA A 186 -0.25 -22.29 -0.02
C ALA A 186 -0.05 -20.95 -0.76
N THR A 187 -1.01 -20.54 -1.59
CA THR A 187 -0.98 -19.24 -2.27
C THR A 187 -1.17 -18.08 -1.30
N ALA A 188 -2.10 -18.20 -0.34
CA ALA A 188 -2.34 -17.18 0.68
C ALA A 188 -1.16 -17.03 1.65
N GLU A 189 -0.48 -18.12 2.00
CA GLU A 189 0.77 -18.07 2.76
C GLU A 189 1.87 -17.41 1.95
N LYS A 190 2.00 -17.76 0.66
CA LYS A 190 2.97 -17.11 -0.23
C LYS A 190 2.73 -15.61 -0.36
N PHE A 191 1.46 -15.19 -0.33
CA PHE A 191 1.10 -13.78 -0.35
C PHE A 191 1.71 -13.01 0.84
N ASN A 192 1.73 -13.61 2.05
CA ASN A 192 2.37 -13.02 3.23
C ASN A 192 3.88 -12.85 3.04
N GLU A 193 4.56 -13.84 2.47
CA GLU A 193 6.01 -13.81 2.26
C GLU A 193 6.45 -12.77 1.23
N VAL A 194 5.61 -12.49 0.24
CA VAL A 194 5.95 -11.62 -0.88
C VAL A 194 5.79 -10.14 -0.53
N PHE A 195 4.84 -9.81 0.35
CA PHE A 195 4.56 -8.44 0.77
C PHE A 195 4.80 -8.26 2.27
N LEU A 196 6.03 -8.56 2.70
CA LEU A 196 6.46 -8.41 4.09
C LEU A 196 6.23 -6.99 4.61
N GLY A 197 5.81 -6.89 5.87
CA GLY A 197 5.53 -5.61 6.53
C GLY A 197 4.14 -5.03 6.25
N TRP A 198 3.38 -5.60 5.30
CA TRP A 198 1.98 -5.26 5.07
C TRP A 198 1.06 -6.17 5.88
N GLY A 199 0.06 -5.57 6.53
CA GLY A 199 -0.96 -6.31 7.29
C GLY A 199 -2.00 -7.00 6.40
N HIS A 200 -2.30 -6.45 5.22
CA HIS A 200 -3.35 -6.94 4.33
C HIS A 200 -3.22 -8.42 3.92
N PRO A 201 -2.03 -8.93 3.53
CA PRO A 201 -1.85 -10.34 3.24
C PRO A 201 -2.31 -11.26 4.40
N TYR A 202 -1.90 -10.93 5.63
CA TYR A 202 -2.27 -11.71 6.81
C TYR A 202 -3.75 -11.61 7.14
N ALA A 203 -4.37 -10.43 6.95
CA ALA A 203 -5.81 -10.24 7.11
C ALA A 203 -6.59 -11.09 6.11
N PHE A 204 -6.17 -11.09 4.84
CA PHE A 204 -6.78 -11.93 3.82
C PHE A 204 -6.59 -13.42 4.11
N TYR A 205 -5.39 -13.84 4.53
CA TYR A 205 -5.13 -15.22 4.93
C TYR A 205 -6.03 -15.67 6.08
N ALA A 206 -6.21 -14.81 7.10
CA ALA A 206 -7.12 -15.07 8.21
C ALA A 206 -8.58 -15.24 7.75
N GLN A 207 -9.05 -14.44 6.78
CA GLN A 207 -10.39 -14.58 6.20
C GLN A 207 -10.56 -15.89 5.43
N VAL A 208 -9.54 -16.29 4.66
CA VAL A 208 -9.53 -17.58 3.93
C VAL A 208 -9.61 -18.75 4.90
N LEU A 209 -8.81 -18.73 5.96
CA LEU A 209 -8.85 -19.75 7.03
C LEU A 209 -10.20 -19.77 7.75
N ALA A 210 -10.75 -18.61 8.11
CA ALA A 210 -12.05 -18.51 8.78
C ALA A 210 -13.22 -19.05 7.92
N GLY A 211 -13.06 -19.04 6.59
CA GLY A 211 -14.01 -19.66 5.67
C GLY A 211 -13.94 -21.19 5.58
N MET A 212 -12.98 -21.83 6.26
CA MET A 212 -12.76 -23.28 6.21
C MET A 212 -13.12 -23.97 7.53
N THR A 213 -13.72 -25.15 7.45
CA THR A 213 -14.10 -25.93 8.63
C THR A 213 -12.87 -26.35 9.45
N GLY A 214 -12.88 -26.07 10.76
CA GLY A 214 -11.86 -26.54 11.71
C GLY A 214 -10.56 -25.74 11.73
N ARG A 215 -10.54 -24.55 11.12
CA ARG A 215 -9.35 -23.67 11.01
C ARG A 215 -9.43 -22.43 11.90
N ASP A 216 -10.39 -22.35 12.82
CA ASP A 216 -10.67 -21.14 13.61
C ASP A 216 -9.45 -20.64 14.42
N ALA A 217 -8.65 -21.57 14.98
CA ALA A 217 -7.45 -21.23 15.73
C ALA A 217 -6.37 -20.60 14.84
N GLU A 218 -6.13 -21.18 13.66
CA GLU A 218 -5.17 -20.67 12.67
C GLU A 218 -5.63 -19.29 12.14
N ALA A 219 -6.93 -19.14 11.87
CA ALA A 219 -7.52 -17.87 11.43
C ALA A 219 -7.30 -16.77 12.48
N LYS A 220 -7.56 -17.08 13.76
CA LYS A 220 -7.36 -16.17 14.87
C LYS A 220 -5.91 -15.75 15.02
N ASP A 221 -4.97 -16.68 14.90
CA ASP A 221 -3.55 -16.38 14.99
C ASP A 221 -3.08 -15.52 13.80
N ALA A 222 -3.53 -15.82 12.58
CA ALA A 222 -3.24 -15.00 11.40
C ALA A 222 -3.79 -13.57 11.53
N ALA A 223 -5.02 -13.40 12.04
CA ALA A 223 -5.60 -12.08 12.28
C ALA A 223 -4.82 -11.29 13.33
N LYS A 224 -4.36 -11.94 14.41
CA LYS A 224 -3.48 -11.29 15.40
C LYS A 224 -2.13 -10.91 14.82
N VAL A 225 -1.56 -11.70 13.91
CA VAL A 225 -0.34 -11.32 13.20
C VAL A 225 -0.58 -10.07 12.34
N SER A 226 -1.70 -10.02 11.63
CA SER A 226 -2.09 -8.85 10.85
C SER A 226 -2.17 -7.57 11.69
N LEU A 227 -2.77 -7.65 12.89
CA LEU A 227 -2.86 -6.55 13.86
C LEU A 227 -1.51 -6.14 14.50
N ARG A 228 -0.46 -6.93 14.33
CA ARG A 228 0.92 -6.57 14.73
C ARG A 228 1.71 -5.90 13.61
N CYS A 229 1.23 -5.98 12.36
CA CYS A 229 1.71 -5.13 11.29
C CYS A 229 1.19 -3.70 11.49
N PRO A 230 1.77 -2.69 10.81
CA PRO A 230 1.22 -1.34 10.86
C PRO A 230 -0.25 -1.35 10.44
N CYS A 231 -1.15 -0.96 11.34
CA CYS A 231 -2.59 -1.19 11.18
C CYS A 231 -3.18 -0.44 9.99
N TRP A 232 -2.52 0.65 9.59
CA TRP A 232 -2.82 1.43 8.39
C TRP A 232 -2.47 0.73 7.07
N THR A 233 -2.03 -0.53 7.11
CA THR A 233 -1.76 -1.38 5.94
C THR A 233 -2.66 -2.62 5.87
N ILE A 234 -3.60 -2.78 6.81
CA ILE A 234 -4.41 -4.00 6.94
C ILE A 234 -5.58 -4.00 5.96
N THR A 235 -6.41 -2.96 5.96
CA THR A 235 -7.70 -2.99 5.25
C THR A 235 -8.01 -1.69 4.53
N ARG A 236 -8.91 -1.81 3.55
CA ARG A 236 -9.34 -0.70 2.69
C ARG A 236 -10.44 0.15 3.32
N ASP A 237 -11.20 -0.46 4.23
CA ASP A 237 -12.32 0.16 4.90
C ASP A 237 -12.52 -0.41 6.31
N ALA A 238 -13.42 0.23 7.05
CA ALA A 238 -13.76 -0.10 8.42
C ALA A 238 -14.41 -1.48 8.59
N ALA A 239 -15.17 -1.94 7.59
CA ALA A 239 -15.88 -3.23 7.67
C ALA A 239 -14.92 -4.40 7.55
N GLU A 240 -13.95 -4.29 6.62
CA GLU A 240 -12.84 -5.24 6.54
C GLU A 240 -12.03 -5.24 7.85
N LEU A 241 -11.74 -4.06 8.43
CA LEU A 241 -10.98 -3.95 9.68
C LEU A 241 -11.70 -4.66 10.82
N GLU A 242 -12.99 -4.40 10.96
CA GLU A 242 -13.85 -5.01 11.96
C GLU A 242 -13.89 -6.54 11.81
N ALA A 243 -13.97 -7.04 10.57
CA ALA A 243 -13.91 -8.48 10.31
C ALA A 243 -12.60 -9.09 10.83
N VAL A 244 -11.45 -8.43 10.60
CA VAL A 244 -10.15 -8.89 11.10
C VAL A 244 -10.12 -8.89 12.64
N CYS A 245 -10.62 -7.83 13.28
CA CYS A 245 -10.72 -7.76 14.74
C CYS A 245 -11.59 -8.88 15.34
N ARG A 246 -12.74 -9.16 14.71
CA ARG A 246 -13.61 -10.27 15.15
C ARG A 246 -12.91 -11.62 15.01
N ILE A 247 -12.22 -11.88 13.89
CA ILE A 247 -11.45 -13.13 13.69
C ILE A 247 -10.33 -13.23 14.74
N ALA A 248 -9.65 -12.12 15.09
CA ALA A 248 -8.64 -12.08 16.15
C ALA A 248 -9.21 -12.36 17.55
N GLY A 249 -10.54 -12.37 17.70
CA GLY A 249 -11.26 -12.72 18.92
C GLY A 249 -11.63 -11.53 19.80
N TYR A 250 -11.69 -10.32 19.25
CA TYR A 250 -12.24 -9.14 19.94
C TYR A 250 -13.76 -9.11 19.81
N SER A 251 -14.45 -8.70 20.88
CA SER A 251 -15.92 -8.71 20.93
C SER A 251 -16.53 -7.57 20.11
N ASP A 252 -15.90 -6.39 20.18
CA ASP A 252 -16.30 -5.20 19.44
C ASP A 252 -15.11 -4.26 19.16
N MET A 253 -15.33 -3.30 18.26
CA MET A 253 -14.30 -2.33 17.85
C MET A 253 -13.94 -1.32 18.93
N GLY A 254 -14.80 -1.11 19.92
CA GLY A 254 -14.54 -0.24 21.08
C GLY A 254 -13.42 -0.78 21.97
N GLU A 255 -13.41 -2.09 22.23
CA GLU A 255 -12.32 -2.75 22.97
C GLU A 255 -10.97 -2.56 22.27
N VAL A 256 -10.95 -2.75 20.94
CA VAL A 256 -9.74 -2.59 20.13
C VAL A 256 -9.29 -1.13 20.13
N LYS A 257 -10.21 -0.18 19.96
CA LYS A 257 -9.91 1.25 20.04
C LYS A 257 -9.27 1.63 21.38
N GLN A 258 -9.83 1.17 22.49
CA GLN A 258 -9.27 1.45 23.82
C GLN A 258 -7.89 0.81 24.03
N LEU A 259 -7.63 -0.35 23.43
CA LEU A 259 -6.32 -0.98 23.45
C LEU A 259 -5.27 -0.10 22.73
N TYR A 260 -5.53 0.27 21.47
CA TYR A 260 -4.57 1.07 20.69
C TYR A 260 -4.44 2.50 21.19
N GLN A 261 -5.51 3.11 21.72
CA GLN A 261 -5.44 4.41 22.39
C GLN A 261 -4.47 4.36 23.58
N ARG A 262 -4.58 3.35 24.46
CA ARG A 262 -3.65 3.18 25.58
C ARG A 262 -2.21 2.99 25.12
N LEU A 263 -1.99 2.25 24.02
CA LEU A 263 -0.66 2.06 23.45
C LEU A 263 -0.06 3.36 22.88
N ALA A 264 -0.89 4.24 22.31
CA ALA A 264 -0.48 5.54 21.78
C ALA A 264 -0.19 6.57 22.88
N GLU A 265 -0.93 6.52 23.98
CA GLU A 265 -0.76 7.41 25.15
C GLU A 265 0.37 6.95 26.08
N ASP A 266 0.79 5.68 26.00
CA ASP A 266 1.87 5.14 26.83
C ASP A 266 3.22 5.80 26.49
N PRO A 267 3.84 6.53 27.44
CA PRO A 267 5.13 7.15 27.22
C PRO A 267 6.32 6.16 27.20
N GLN A 268 6.09 4.87 27.50
CA GLN A 268 7.06 3.77 27.45
C GLN A 268 8.33 3.98 28.29
N HIS A 269 8.27 4.77 29.37
CA HIS A 269 9.42 5.06 30.22
C HIS A 269 10.14 3.81 30.75
N GLY A 270 9.40 2.74 31.06
CA GLY A 270 9.94 1.48 31.56
C GLY A 270 10.83 0.72 30.55
N LYS A 271 10.67 0.95 29.24
CA LYS A 271 11.52 0.28 28.24
C LYS A 271 12.95 0.78 28.24
N LYS A 272 13.21 2.00 28.75
CA LYS A 272 14.58 2.51 28.94
C LYS A 272 15.33 1.68 29.99
N THR A 273 14.65 1.31 31.08
CA THR A 273 15.23 0.45 32.12
C THR A 273 15.43 -1.00 31.66
N GLU A 274 14.70 -1.44 30.64
CA GLU A 274 14.88 -2.73 29.97
C GLU A 274 15.99 -2.72 28.90
N GLY A 275 16.73 -1.62 28.75
CA GLY A 275 17.87 -1.50 27.84
C GLY A 275 17.52 -1.11 26.40
N LYS A 276 16.26 -0.74 26.12
CA LYS A 276 15.86 -0.31 24.78
C LYS A 276 16.39 1.08 24.45
N ALA A 277 16.98 1.24 23.26
CA ALA A 277 17.54 2.52 22.81
C ALA A 277 16.45 3.62 22.73
N PRO A 278 16.73 4.86 23.17
CA PRO A 278 15.75 5.95 23.16
C PRO A 278 15.10 6.20 21.79
N ALA A 279 15.90 6.15 20.72
CA ALA A 279 15.39 6.33 19.35
C ALA A 279 14.36 5.27 18.97
N GLN A 280 14.59 4.00 19.35
CA GLN A 280 13.63 2.93 19.08
C GLN A 280 12.36 3.08 19.91
N ILE A 281 12.43 3.63 21.13
CA ILE A 281 11.24 3.93 21.93
C ILE A 281 10.39 5.02 21.25
N ALA A 282 11.03 6.05 20.68
CA ALA A 282 10.31 7.08 19.93
C ALA A 282 9.65 6.52 18.66
N LEU A 283 10.33 5.64 17.92
CA LEU A 283 9.75 4.95 16.76
C LEU A 283 8.58 4.03 17.13
N ASP A 284 8.68 3.29 18.23
CA ASP A 284 7.57 2.48 18.75
C ASP A 284 6.34 3.35 19.07
N ARG A 285 6.55 4.50 19.74
CA ARG A 285 5.47 5.44 20.06
C ARG A 285 4.83 6.00 18.80
N ALA A 286 5.63 6.35 17.79
CA ALA A 286 5.11 6.83 16.50
C ALA A 286 4.27 5.75 15.80
N ALA A 287 4.73 4.50 15.79
CA ALA A 287 3.99 3.38 15.23
C ALA A 287 2.64 3.17 15.95
N HIS A 288 2.65 3.13 17.29
CA HIS A 288 1.42 2.99 18.09
C HIS A 288 0.42 4.12 17.84
N MET A 289 0.90 5.36 17.71
CA MET A 289 0.05 6.51 17.42
C MET A 289 -0.63 6.37 16.06
N MET A 290 0.12 6.02 15.01
CA MET A 290 -0.47 5.80 13.69
C MET A 290 -1.46 4.63 13.67
N ASP A 291 -1.17 3.54 14.37
CA ASP A 291 -2.07 2.39 14.46
C ASP A 291 -3.37 2.78 15.16
N ALA A 292 -3.29 3.60 16.22
CA ALA A 292 -4.46 4.09 16.92
C ALA A 292 -5.37 4.97 16.05
N VAL A 293 -4.82 5.77 15.13
CA VAL A 293 -5.62 6.60 14.20
C VAL A 293 -6.57 5.75 13.38
N ILE A 294 -6.13 4.57 12.93
CA ILE A 294 -6.96 3.63 12.17
C ILE A 294 -8.17 3.13 12.97
N PHE A 295 -8.02 3.01 14.29
CA PHE A 295 -9.12 2.68 15.20
C PHE A 295 -9.90 3.92 15.70
N GLY A 296 -9.67 5.09 15.10
CA GLY A 296 -10.41 6.32 15.39
C GLY A 296 -9.87 7.12 16.59
N TYR A 297 -8.60 6.96 16.93
CA TYR A 297 -7.89 7.86 17.84
C TYR A 297 -7.43 9.11 17.07
N GLN A 298 -8.18 10.21 17.23
CA GLN A 298 -7.94 11.47 16.49
C GLN A 298 -7.96 11.27 14.96
N ASP A 299 -7.60 12.31 14.20
CA ASP A 299 -7.40 12.23 12.75
C ASP A 299 -5.91 12.39 12.39
N TRP A 300 -5.58 12.10 11.13
CA TRP A 300 -4.20 12.17 10.65
C TRP A 300 -3.59 13.55 10.84
N ASP A 301 -4.34 14.64 10.61
CA ASP A 301 -3.83 16.00 10.72
C ASP A 301 -3.48 16.35 12.16
N SER A 302 -4.30 15.92 13.11
CA SER A 302 -4.12 16.18 14.54
C SER A 302 -2.88 15.50 15.11
N VAL A 303 -2.51 14.32 14.60
CA VAL A 303 -1.35 13.58 15.11
C VAL A 303 -0.01 14.00 14.47
N ARG A 304 -0.02 14.76 13.36
CA ARG A 304 1.22 15.13 12.61
C ARG A 304 2.28 15.78 13.47
N ALA A 305 1.91 16.73 14.32
CA ALA A 305 2.87 17.43 15.18
C ALA A 305 3.54 16.48 16.17
N GLY A 306 2.74 15.64 16.85
CA GLY A 306 3.27 14.65 17.80
C GLY A 306 4.13 13.57 17.13
N LEU A 307 3.73 13.12 15.93
CA LEU A 307 4.55 12.20 15.14
C LEU A 307 5.88 12.84 14.74
N ALA A 308 5.89 14.09 14.29
CA ALA A 308 7.10 14.81 13.93
C ALA A 308 8.06 14.92 15.13
N ASP A 309 7.55 15.25 16.32
CA ASP A 309 8.36 15.30 17.54
C ASP A 309 8.98 13.92 17.86
N MET A 310 8.24 12.83 17.68
CA MET A 310 8.77 11.47 17.87
C MET A 310 9.85 11.10 16.85
N TYR A 311 9.70 11.49 15.58
CA TYR A 311 10.75 11.27 14.58
C TYR A 311 11.98 12.14 14.83
N GLN A 312 11.81 13.35 15.37
CA GLN A 312 12.90 14.20 15.82
C GLN A 312 13.66 13.55 17.00
N GLU A 313 12.93 13.05 18.00
CA GLU A 313 13.49 12.28 19.13
C GLU A 313 14.24 11.02 18.66
N ALA A 314 13.78 10.40 17.57
CA ALA A 314 14.42 9.24 16.94
C ALA A 314 15.68 9.59 16.12
N GLY A 315 16.03 10.87 15.99
CA GLY A 315 17.16 11.32 15.17
C GLY A 315 16.87 11.29 13.66
N MET A 316 15.61 11.44 13.26
CA MET A 316 15.16 11.45 11.87
C MET A 316 14.54 12.80 11.47
N PRO A 317 15.32 13.90 11.46
CA PRO A 317 14.78 15.25 11.25
C PRO A 317 14.11 15.44 9.87
N GLU A 318 14.66 14.86 8.81
CA GLU A 318 14.05 14.92 7.47
C GLU A 318 12.68 14.21 7.41
N LEU A 319 12.49 13.20 8.26
CA LEU A 319 11.22 12.51 8.37
C LEU A 319 10.23 13.32 9.20
N ALA A 320 10.70 13.93 10.29
CA ALA A 320 9.91 14.85 11.11
C ALA A 320 9.37 16.04 10.30
N ASP A 321 10.24 16.68 9.52
CA ASP A 321 9.87 17.80 8.66
C ASP A 321 8.82 17.38 7.62
N PHE A 322 9.01 16.24 6.97
CA PHE A 322 8.05 15.72 5.98
C PHE A 322 6.68 15.36 6.57
N VAL A 323 6.66 14.77 7.77
CA VAL A 323 5.42 14.39 8.47
C VAL A 323 4.62 15.62 8.88
N LYS A 324 5.32 16.71 9.20
CA LYS A 324 4.72 17.99 9.63
C LYS A 324 4.03 18.75 8.50
N LEU A 325 4.41 18.50 7.24
CA LEU A 325 3.77 19.07 6.04
C LEU A 325 2.31 18.64 5.90
#